data_AF-A0A5T0JDJ8-F1
#
_entry.id   AF-A0A5T0JDJ8-F1
#
_cell.length_a   1.000
_cell.length_b   1.000
_cell.length_c   1.000
_cell.angle_alpha   90.00
_cell.angle_beta   90.00
_cell.angle_gamma   90.00
#
_symmetry.space_group_name_H-M   'P 1'
#
loop_
_entity.id
_entity.type
_entity.pdbx_description
1 polymer ?
#
loop_
_entity_poly.entity_id
_entity_poly.type
_entity_poly.pdbx_seq_one_letter_code
_entity_poly.pdbx_strand_id
1 'polypeptide(L)'
;MQNKIDKITDILRRDDGISGAMHYSEQISWILFLKFLDDYEEELKLEAILNDKAYKSILEEKFSWRIWAAPETSEGKLDVKNALSGDDLLSFVNNELFPYLKSFKDNENFKSIEYKIGGIFEFIDNRIANGHTLREVINLVDELSFSKESDVFALGEVYEKLLKDMGSDGGNSGEFYTPRPLIRAMVEVIDPKAKERIYDPACGSCGFLVESFLHILYEDRNKNKKANLSVEELEFLQNDALFGKEKTPLSYAMGVMNMILHEVKSPNIIKTNTLNKKITDITQSEKYEVILANPPFGGKEKEQIQNNFPVKSNATELLFLQHILKSLNNNGRCAIIVPEGVLFQNSNAFVSVKKDLLENFNLECVLSLPSGVFLPYSAVKTNVLFFSKGKRSICGEDDKVYYYELIPPFKLTKNKPLEYAHFEEFLKIYKERKITPHSYLVSIKELEERNYDLSAKNPNSKEEKTLREVEEILSTLKANQEKANELLQKIQNII
;
A
#
# COMPACT_ATOMS: atom_id res chain seq x y z
N MET A 1 12.74 -3.55 -19.91
CA MET A 1 12.28 -4.28 -18.71
C MET A 1 10.82 -4.70 -18.82
N GLN A 2 9.87 -3.77 -18.95
CA GLN A 2 8.42 -4.09 -18.98
C GLN A 2 8.02 -5.19 -19.99
N ASN A 3 8.49 -5.13 -21.24
CA ASN A 3 8.17 -6.15 -22.24
C ASN A 3 8.59 -7.58 -21.82
N LYS A 4 9.68 -7.72 -21.05
CA LYS A 4 10.12 -9.04 -20.55
C LYS A 4 9.18 -9.54 -19.46
N ILE A 5 8.72 -8.65 -18.59
CA ILE A 5 7.75 -8.96 -17.53
C ILE A 5 6.40 -9.34 -18.11
N ASP A 6 5.95 -8.63 -19.15
CA ASP A 6 4.71 -8.97 -19.85
C ASP A 6 4.83 -10.37 -20.50
N LYS A 7 5.99 -10.68 -21.10
CA LYS A 7 6.29 -12.02 -21.64
C LYS A 7 6.31 -13.11 -20.56
N ILE A 8 6.94 -12.86 -19.40
CA ILE A 8 6.94 -13.77 -18.25
C ILE A 8 5.50 -14.02 -17.78
N THR A 9 4.71 -12.96 -17.67
CA THR A 9 3.29 -13.05 -17.28
C THR A 9 2.52 -13.94 -18.26
N ASP A 10 2.74 -13.78 -19.57
CA ASP A 10 2.09 -14.62 -20.59
C ASP A 10 2.52 -16.08 -20.56
N ILE A 11 3.76 -16.36 -20.18
CA ILE A 11 4.25 -17.73 -19.94
C ILE A 11 3.53 -18.34 -18.73
N LEU A 12 3.52 -17.63 -17.61
CA LEU A 12 2.90 -18.10 -16.36
C LEU A 12 1.39 -18.30 -16.49
N ARG A 13 0.68 -17.49 -17.28
CA ARG A 13 -0.76 -17.67 -17.55
C ARG A 13 -1.12 -19.02 -18.18
N ARG A 14 -0.15 -19.72 -18.78
CA ARG A 14 -0.34 -21.03 -19.44
C ARG A 14 0.04 -22.20 -18.53
N ASP A 15 0.56 -21.93 -17.34
CA ASP A 15 0.96 -22.96 -16.39
C ASP A 15 -0.22 -23.40 -15.52
N ASP A 16 -0.39 -24.70 -15.35
CA ASP A 16 -1.53 -25.30 -14.63
C ASP A 16 -1.59 -24.91 -13.14
N GLY A 17 -0.48 -24.48 -12.56
CA GLY A 17 -0.41 -24.04 -11.17
C GLY A 17 -0.81 -22.58 -10.94
N ILE A 18 -1.00 -21.81 -12.02
CA ILE A 18 -1.27 -20.37 -11.96
C ILE A 18 -2.73 -20.06 -12.27
N SER A 19 -3.36 -19.26 -11.40
CA SER A 19 -4.75 -18.84 -11.56
C SER A 19 -4.89 -17.36 -11.22
N GLY A 20 -5.09 -16.54 -12.24
CA GLY A 20 -5.27 -15.09 -12.10
C GLY A 20 -3.98 -14.31 -11.75
N ALA A 21 -4.15 -12.99 -11.62
CA ALA A 21 -3.06 -12.05 -11.39
C ALA A 21 -2.36 -12.17 -10.06
N MET A 22 -3.09 -12.64 -9.05
CA MET A 22 -2.51 -12.88 -7.75
C MET A 22 -1.39 -13.91 -7.82
N HIS A 23 -1.64 -15.08 -8.43
CA HIS A 23 -0.64 -16.14 -8.50
C HIS A 23 0.55 -15.73 -9.37
N TYR A 24 0.35 -15.25 -10.60
CA TYR A 24 1.52 -14.91 -11.42
C TYR A 24 2.34 -13.77 -10.82
N SER A 25 1.70 -12.77 -10.18
CA SER A 25 2.43 -11.67 -9.57
C SER A 25 3.22 -12.14 -8.34
N GLU A 26 2.65 -13.02 -7.51
CA GLU A 26 3.37 -13.68 -6.41
C GLU A 26 4.59 -14.43 -6.93
N GLN A 27 4.44 -15.22 -7.99
CA GLN A 27 5.53 -16.04 -8.53
C GLN A 27 6.63 -15.21 -9.19
N ILE A 28 6.28 -14.17 -9.96
CA ILE A 28 7.26 -13.24 -10.52
C ILE A 28 8.02 -12.52 -9.41
N SER A 29 7.32 -12.12 -8.35
CA SER A 29 7.88 -11.31 -7.26
C SER A 29 9.03 -12.00 -6.54
N TRP A 30 8.88 -13.27 -6.14
CA TRP A 30 9.95 -13.97 -5.44
C TRP A 30 11.14 -14.31 -6.34
N ILE A 31 10.90 -14.59 -7.63
CA ILE A 31 11.98 -14.87 -8.60
C ILE A 31 12.79 -13.59 -8.85
N LEU A 32 12.11 -12.46 -9.10
CA LEU A 32 12.76 -11.15 -9.23
C LEU A 32 13.53 -10.77 -7.96
N PHE A 33 12.94 -11.02 -6.79
CA PHE A 33 13.59 -10.74 -5.51
C PHE A 33 14.90 -11.51 -5.34
N LEU A 34 14.95 -12.79 -5.71
CA LEU A 34 16.19 -13.58 -5.62
C LEU A 34 17.26 -13.13 -6.62
N LYS A 35 16.87 -12.73 -7.85
CA LYS A 35 17.82 -12.14 -8.80
C LYS A 35 18.36 -10.80 -8.30
N PHE A 36 17.48 -9.95 -7.75
CA PHE A 36 17.87 -8.69 -7.13
C PHE A 36 18.82 -8.91 -5.96
N LEU A 37 18.53 -9.89 -5.10
CA LEU A 37 19.37 -10.22 -3.95
C LEU A 37 20.78 -10.64 -4.37
N ASP A 38 20.92 -11.40 -5.47
CA ASP A 38 22.23 -11.77 -6.03
C ASP A 38 23.02 -10.54 -6.50
N ASP A 39 22.39 -9.64 -7.28
CA ASP A 39 23.03 -8.40 -7.73
C ASP A 39 23.42 -7.50 -6.55
N TYR A 40 22.54 -7.40 -5.55
CA TYR A 40 22.80 -6.64 -4.32
C TYR A 40 23.95 -7.24 -3.49
N GLU A 41 24.03 -8.58 -3.40
CA GLU A 41 25.12 -9.27 -2.69
C GLU A 41 26.48 -8.96 -3.35
N GLU A 42 26.53 -8.86 -4.67
CA GLU A 42 27.73 -8.53 -5.42
C GLU A 42 28.19 -7.09 -5.17
N GLU A 43 27.25 -6.14 -5.05
CA GLU A 43 27.57 -4.78 -4.64
C GLU A 43 28.17 -4.74 -3.23
N LEU A 44 27.61 -5.49 -2.28
CA LEU A 44 28.14 -5.60 -0.93
C LEU A 44 29.53 -6.24 -0.89
N LYS A 45 29.78 -7.25 -1.73
CA LYS A 45 31.12 -7.86 -1.89
C LYS A 45 32.12 -6.84 -2.38
N LEU A 46 31.78 -6.07 -3.42
CA LEU A 46 32.63 -5.02 -3.98
C LEU A 46 32.91 -3.93 -2.93
N GLU A 47 31.88 -3.49 -2.20
CA GLU A 47 32.04 -2.51 -1.12
C GLU A 47 32.97 -3.03 -0.01
N ALA A 48 32.83 -4.29 0.39
CA ALA A 48 33.70 -4.91 1.38
C ALA A 48 35.16 -4.97 0.91
N ILE A 49 35.41 -5.34 -0.35
CA ILE A 49 36.74 -5.34 -0.96
C ILE A 49 37.34 -3.93 -0.97
N LEU A 50 36.57 -2.92 -1.39
CA LEU A 50 37.02 -1.53 -1.42
C LEU A 50 37.39 -0.98 -0.03
N ASN A 51 36.73 -1.49 1.02
CA ASN A 51 36.95 -1.10 2.40
C ASN A 51 37.92 -2.02 3.17
N ASP A 52 38.56 -2.98 2.49
CA ASP A 52 39.45 -3.99 3.09
C ASP A 52 38.80 -4.77 4.26
N LYS A 53 37.51 -5.13 4.08
CA LYS A 53 36.73 -5.90 5.04
C LYS A 53 36.42 -7.29 4.50
N ALA A 54 36.44 -8.27 5.39
CA ALA A 54 35.94 -9.60 5.07
C ALA A 54 34.42 -9.54 4.82
N TYR A 55 33.98 -10.11 3.71
CA TYR A 55 32.57 -10.25 3.39
C TYR A 55 32.07 -11.65 3.73
N LYS A 56 30.87 -11.72 4.33
CA LYS A 56 30.15 -12.98 4.55
C LYS A 56 28.91 -12.98 3.66
N SER A 57 28.79 -13.98 2.80
CA SER A 57 27.61 -14.16 1.96
C SER A 57 26.33 -14.31 2.78
N ILE A 58 25.26 -13.71 2.26
CA ILE A 58 23.89 -13.81 2.75
C ILE A 58 23.38 -15.23 2.51
N LEU A 59 23.61 -15.76 1.29
CA LEU A 59 23.20 -17.11 0.89
C LEU A 59 24.41 -18.05 0.80
N GLU A 60 24.22 -19.32 1.13
CA GLU A 60 25.19 -20.36 0.80
C GLU A 60 25.34 -20.47 -0.72
N GLU A 61 26.54 -20.77 -1.19
CA GLU A 61 26.90 -20.81 -2.61
C GLU A 61 25.91 -21.61 -3.46
N LYS A 62 25.49 -22.80 -2.99
CA LYS A 62 24.53 -23.67 -3.69
C LYS A 62 23.14 -23.04 -3.91
N PHE A 63 22.77 -22.02 -3.14
CA PHE A 63 21.50 -21.31 -3.24
C PHE A 63 21.64 -19.92 -3.88
N SER A 64 22.85 -19.50 -4.26
CA SER A 64 23.07 -18.28 -5.03
C SER A 64 22.47 -18.39 -6.43
N TRP A 65 21.97 -17.28 -6.96
CA TRP A 65 21.29 -17.26 -8.25
C TRP A 65 22.19 -17.81 -9.37
N ARG A 66 23.47 -17.43 -9.35
CA ARG A 66 24.48 -17.85 -10.33
C ARG A 66 24.83 -19.34 -10.30
N ILE A 67 24.32 -20.11 -9.34
CA ILE A 67 24.59 -21.55 -9.24
C ILE A 67 23.36 -22.36 -9.63
N TRP A 68 22.21 -22.13 -8.98
CA TRP A 68 21.02 -22.95 -9.24
C TRP A 68 20.15 -22.39 -10.37
N ALA A 69 20.04 -21.06 -10.46
CA ALA A 69 19.15 -20.40 -11.40
C ALA A 69 19.85 -20.16 -12.73
N ALA A 70 21.03 -19.54 -12.74
CA ALA A 70 21.77 -19.19 -13.95
C ALA A 70 23.24 -19.62 -13.85
N PRO A 71 23.53 -20.94 -13.85
CA PRO A 71 24.91 -21.42 -13.86
C PRO A 71 25.65 -20.90 -15.10
N GLU A 72 26.87 -20.41 -14.91
CA GLU A 72 27.69 -19.89 -16.00
C GLU A 72 28.76 -20.89 -16.44
N THR A 73 29.00 -20.96 -17.74
CA THR A 73 30.18 -21.60 -18.34
C THR A 73 31.44 -20.76 -18.07
N SER A 74 32.62 -21.32 -18.33
CA SER A 74 33.90 -20.56 -18.28
C SER A 74 33.95 -19.33 -19.18
N GLU A 75 33.02 -19.19 -20.14
CA GLU A 75 32.89 -18.03 -21.03
C GLU A 75 31.90 -16.97 -20.52
N GLY A 76 31.33 -17.13 -19.31
CA GLY A 76 30.33 -16.20 -18.75
C GLY A 76 28.96 -16.26 -19.44
N LYS A 77 28.63 -17.40 -20.05
CA LYS A 77 27.31 -17.66 -20.68
C LYS A 77 26.56 -18.70 -19.88
N LEU A 78 25.23 -18.61 -19.85
CA LEU A 78 24.35 -19.63 -19.26
C LEU A 78 24.73 -21.03 -19.73
N ASP A 79 25.09 -21.88 -18.78
CA ASP A 79 25.37 -23.30 -18.96
C ASP A 79 24.06 -24.08 -19.05
N VAL A 80 23.46 -24.02 -20.24
CA VAL A 80 22.19 -24.70 -20.55
C VAL A 80 22.27 -26.21 -20.29
N LYS A 81 23.48 -26.81 -20.33
CA LYS A 81 23.66 -28.25 -20.14
C LYS A 81 23.54 -28.65 -18.67
N ASN A 82 24.08 -27.83 -17.76
CA ASN A 82 24.08 -28.12 -16.33
C ASN A 82 22.94 -27.41 -15.58
N ALA A 83 22.25 -26.45 -16.21
CA ALA A 83 21.08 -25.79 -15.63
C ALA A 83 19.94 -26.78 -15.36
N LEU A 84 19.48 -26.83 -14.11
CA LEU A 84 18.33 -27.64 -13.70
C LEU A 84 17.07 -27.25 -14.49
N SER A 85 16.27 -28.23 -14.92
CA SER A 85 15.00 -28.01 -15.61
C SER A 85 14.02 -29.14 -15.30
N GLY A 86 12.73 -28.94 -15.60
CA GLY A 86 11.71 -29.97 -15.38
C GLY A 86 11.59 -30.34 -13.90
N ASP A 87 11.36 -31.62 -13.62
CA ASP A 87 11.10 -32.11 -12.26
C ASP A 87 12.28 -31.87 -11.30
N ASP A 88 13.52 -31.93 -11.79
CA ASP A 88 14.72 -31.69 -10.97
C ASP A 88 14.75 -30.25 -10.44
N LEU A 89 14.39 -29.27 -11.28
CA LEU A 89 14.31 -27.87 -10.88
C LEU A 89 13.19 -27.64 -9.85
N LEU A 90 12.02 -28.23 -10.07
CA LEU A 90 10.91 -28.13 -9.11
C LEU A 90 11.27 -28.77 -7.77
N SER A 91 11.91 -29.94 -7.81
CA SER A 91 12.35 -30.64 -6.60
C SER A 91 13.35 -29.78 -5.81
N PHE A 92 14.35 -29.22 -6.47
CA PHE A 92 15.32 -28.33 -5.84
C PHE A 92 14.63 -27.11 -5.21
N VAL A 93 13.78 -26.41 -5.96
CA VAL A 93 13.10 -25.21 -5.49
C VAL A 93 12.20 -25.50 -4.30
N ASN A 94 11.35 -26.54 -4.40
CA ASN A 94 10.35 -26.85 -3.39
C ASN A 94 10.93 -27.51 -2.13
N ASN A 95 11.92 -28.39 -2.29
CA ASN A 95 12.41 -29.25 -1.21
C ASN A 95 13.73 -28.77 -0.59
N GLU A 96 14.49 -27.91 -1.28
CA GLU A 96 15.78 -27.42 -0.79
C GLU A 96 15.79 -25.90 -0.63
N LEU A 97 15.54 -25.14 -1.70
CA LEU A 97 15.65 -23.68 -1.70
C LEU A 97 14.64 -23.01 -0.76
N PHE A 98 13.34 -23.29 -0.92
CA PHE A 98 12.30 -22.67 -0.09
C PHE A 98 12.49 -23.01 1.41
N PRO A 99 12.71 -24.28 1.81
CA PRO A 99 13.02 -24.62 3.19
C PRO A 99 14.25 -23.89 3.75
N TYR A 100 15.31 -23.73 2.94
CA TYR A 100 16.50 -22.97 3.32
C TYR A 100 16.17 -21.50 3.58
N LEU A 101 15.50 -20.83 2.65
CA LEU A 101 15.14 -19.40 2.80
C LEU A 101 14.21 -19.19 4.01
N LYS A 102 13.25 -20.09 4.22
CA LYS A 102 12.33 -20.09 5.38
C LYS A 102 13.08 -20.19 6.71
N SER A 103 14.22 -20.89 6.77
CA SER A 103 14.98 -21.08 8.00
C SER A 103 15.53 -19.78 8.59
N PHE A 104 15.67 -18.73 7.78
CA PHE A 104 16.19 -17.45 8.26
C PHE A 104 15.23 -16.68 9.17
N LYS A 105 13.98 -17.11 9.30
CA LYS A 105 13.01 -16.47 10.22
C LYS A 105 13.41 -16.59 11.68
N ASP A 106 14.28 -17.55 12.00
CA ASP A 106 14.81 -17.80 13.34
C ASP A 106 16.07 -16.95 13.63
N ASN A 107 16.50 -16.09 12.70
CA ASN A 107 17.63 -15.19 12.91
C ASN A 107 17.33 -14.19 14.04
N GLU A 108 18.20 -14.13 15.05
CA GLU A 108 18.03 -13.26 16.22
C GLU A 108 18.07 -11.76 15.87
N ASN A 109 18.75 -11.39 14.77
CA ASN A 109 18.80 -10.02 14.29
C ASN A 109 17.59 -9.71 13.39
N PHE A 110 16.50 -9.23 14.00
CA PHE A 110 15.26 -8.85 13.32
C PHE A 110 15.42 -7.71 12.27
N LYS A 111 16.54 -6.98 12.30
CA LYS A 111 16.89 -5.94 11.32
C LYS A 111 17.70 -6.48 10.13
N SER A 112 18.22 -7.70 10.22
CA SER A 112 19.01 -8.30 9.14
C SER A 112 18.16 -8.59 7.90
N ILE A 113 18.80 -8.57 6.73
CA ILE A 113 18.16 -8.95 5.46
C ILE A 113 17.77 -10.42 5.48
N GLU A 114 18.57 -11.28 6.12
CA GLU A 114 18.29 -12.69 6.33
C GLU A 114 16.95 -12.88 7.06
N TYR A 115 16.73 -12.18 8.17
CA TYR A 115 15.45 -12.23 8.86
C TYR A 115 14.28 -11.82 7.95
N LYS A 116 14.48 -10.80 7.09
CA LYS A 116 13.45 -10.39 6.12
C LYS A 116 13.19 -11.47 5.07
N ILE A 117 14.23 -12.12 4.56
CA ILE A 117 14.10 -13.28 3.65
C ILE A 117 13.28 -14.37 4.31
N GLY A 118 13.60 -14.74 5.55
CA GLY A 118 12.84 -15.73 6.32
C GLY A 118 11.38 -15.35 6.48
N GLY A 119 11.10 -14.10 6.85
CA GLY A 119 9.74 -13.58 6.98
C GLY A 119 8.96 -13.56 5.66
N ILE A 120 9.62 -13.25 4.53
CA ILE A 120 9.00 -13.30 3.20
C ILE A 120 8.63 -14.75 2.87
N PHE A 121 9.63 -15.64 2.86
CA PHE A 121 9.49 -17.02 2.38
C PHE A 121 8.68 -17.89 3.33
N GLU A 122 8.45 -17.49 4.59
CA GLU A 122 7.49 -18.16 5.48
C GLU A 122 6.07 -18.19 4.91
N PHE A 123 5.69 -17.20 4.11
CA PHE A 123 4.30 -16.97 3.69
C PHE A 123 4.05 -17.13 2.19
N ILE A 124 5.08 -17.48 1.42
CA ILE A 124 4.97 -17.74 -0.02
C ILE A 124 5.48 -19.15 -0.32
N ASP A 125 4.93 -19.75 -1.36
CA ASP A 125 5.33 -21.04 -1.89
C ASP A 125 5.43 -20.97 -3.42
N ASN A 126 6.27 -21.82 -4.00
CA ASN A 126 6.27 -22.00 -5.44
C ASN A 126 4.95 -22.67 -5.87
N ARG A 127 4.25 -22.01 -6.78
CA ARG A 127 3.00 -22.50 -7.37
C ARG A 127 3.16 -22.97 -8.81
N ILE A 128 4.31 -22.72 -9.45
CA ILE A 128 4.55 -23.09 -10.84
C ILE A 128 4.61 -24.62 -10.91
N ALA A 129 3.68 -25.20 -11.67
CA ALA A 129 3.48 -26.65 -11.74
C ALA A 129 4.46 -27.33 -12.70
N ASN A 130 4.94 -26.63 -13.73
CA ASN A 130 5.86 -27.18 -14.72
C ASN A 130 7.27 -26.56 -14.60
N GLY A 131 8.26 -27.41 -14.36
CA GLY A 131 9.65 -26.98 -14.19
C GLY A 131 10.29 -26.41 -15.45
N HIS A 132 9.79 -26.75 -16.65
CA HIS A 132 10.21 -26.10 -17.89
C HIS A 132 9.67 -24.66 -17.98
N THR A 133 8.42 -24.44 -17.54
CA THR A 133 7.87 -23.07 -17.40
C THR A 133 8.73 -22.25 -16.44
N LEU A 134 9.05 -22.79 -15.25
CA LEU A 134 9.90 -22.10 -14.27
C LEU A 134 11.28 -21.77 -14.85
N ARG A 135 11.89 -22.71 -15.59
CA ARG A 135 13.16 -22.48 -16.31
C ARG A 135 13.06 -21.34 -17.33
N GLU A 136 12.00 -21.30 -18.15
CA GLU A 136 11.78 -20.20 -19.09
C GLU A 136 11.68 -18.84 -18.39
N VAL A 137 10.97 -18.79 -17.26
CA VAL A 137 10.85 -17.57 -16.45
C VAL A 137 12.20 -17.15 -15.87
N ILE A 138 12.94 -18.08 -15.26
CA ILE A 138 14.27 -17.82 -14.70
C ILE A 138 15.20 -17.23 -15.77
N ASN A 139 15.23 -17.83 -16.96
CA ASN A 139 16.09 -17.34 -18.05
C ASN A 139 15.73 -15.89 -18.44
N LEU A 140 14.43 -15.56 -18.52
CA LEU A 140 14.01 -14.19 -18.84
C LEU A 140 14.32 -13.18 -17.73
N VAL A 141 14.24 -13.61 -16.47
CA VAL A 141 14.61 -12.78 -15.32
C VAL A 141 16.11 -12.58 -15.25
N ASP A 142 16.90 -13.60 -15.57
CA ASP A 142 18.37 -13.53 -15.56
C ASP A 142 18.92 -12.51 -16.55
N GLU A 143 18.26 -12.34 -17.71
CA GLU A 143 18.60 -11.29 -18.66
C GLU A 143 18.27 -9.86 -18.16
N LEU A 144 17.75 -9.71 -16.94
CA LEU A 144 17.61 -8.42 -16.28
C LEU A 144 18.88 -8.14 -15.46
N SER A 145 19.46 -6.96 -15.68
CA SER A 145 20.58 -6.44 -14.91
C SER A 145 20.06 -5.40 -13.94
N PHE A 146 20.48 -5.48 -12.66
CA PHE A 146 20.14 -4.51 -11.63
C PHE A 146 21.36 -3.74 -11.09
N SER A 147 22.52 -3.85 -11.75
CA SER A 147 23.79 -3.30 -11.28
C SER A 147 23.92 -1.77 -11.36
N LYS A 148 22.87 -1.06 -11.80
CA LYS A 148 22.85 0.40 -11.91
C LYS A 148 21.65 0.93 -11.14
N GLU A 149 21.83 2.08 -10.50
CA GLU A 149 20.75 2.79 -9.81
C GLU A 149 19.51 3.03 -10.70
N SER A 150 19.72 3.36 -11.98
CA SER A 150 18.62 3.51 -12.95
C SER A 150 17.83 2.23 -13.18
N ASP A 151 18.49 1.07 -13.07
CA ASP A 151 17.88 -0.24 -13.27
C ASP A 151 17.08 -0.65 -12.03
N VAL A 152 17.59 -0.35 -10.82
CA VAL A 152 16.87 -0.55 -9.55
C VAL A 152 15.61 0.31 -9.49
N PHE A 153 15.70 1.59 -9.89
CA PHE A 153 14.52 2.45 -10.00
C PHE A 153 13.48 1.89 -10.98
N ALA A 154 13.92 1.42 -12.15
CA ALA A 154 13.04 0.81 -13.13
C ALA A 154 12.39 -0.50 -12.61
N LEU A 155 13.12 -1.27 -11.80
CA LEU A 155 12.61 -2.49 -11.16
C LEU A 155 11.50 -2.18 -10.16
N GLY A 156 11.68 -1.14 -9.33
CA GLY A 156 10.64 -0.66 -8.41
C GLY A 156 9.34 -0.30 -9.14
N GLU A 157 9.42 0.48 -10.23
CA GLU A 157 8.26 0.84 -11.06
C GLU A 157 7.57 -0.38 -11.69
N VAL A 158 8.35 -1.36 -12.14
CA VAL A 158 7.84 -2.62 -12.70
C VAL A 158 7.13 -3.44 -11.63
N TYR A 159 7.70 -3.54 -10.44
CA TYR A 159 7.12 -4.25 -9.32
C TYR A 159 5.82 -3.58 -8.86
N GLU A 160 5.80 -2.25 -8.83
CA GLU A 160 4.61 -1.46 -8.55
C GLU A 160 3.47 -1.71 -9.55
N LYS A 161 3.80 -1.92 -10.83
CA LYS A 161 2.82 -2.34 -11.82
C LYS A 161 2.28 -3.74 -11.55
N LEU A 162 3.13 -4.70 -11.16
CA LEU A 162 2.66 -6.06 -10.78
C LEU A 162 1.69 -6.01 -9.61
N LEU A 163 1.99 -5.20 -8.58
CA LEU A 163 1.10 -4.99 -7.44
C LEU A 163 -0.23 -4.35 -7.85
N LYS A 164 -0.18 -3.36 -8.76
CA LYS A 164 -1.39 -2.73 -9.31
C LYS A 164 -2.26 -3.72 -10.08
N ASP A 165 -1.64 -4.54 -10.92
CA ASP A 165 -2.36 -5.53 -11.74
C ASP A 165 -2.99 -6.61 -10.83
N MET A 166 -2.25 -7.07 -9.80
CA MET A 166 -2.77 -7.94 -8.74
C MET A 166 -4.00 -7.34 -8.04
N GLY A 167 -3.94 -6.05 -7.67
CA GLY A 167 -5.06 -5.36 -7.03
C GLY A 167 -6.26 -5.10 -7.97
N SER A 168 -6.03 -5.09 -9.29
CA SER A 168 -7.04 -4.74 -10.31
C SER A 168 -7.81 -5.94 -10.90
N ASP A 169 -7.37 -7.17 -10.61
CA ASP A 169 -7.92 -8.39 -11.21
C ASP A 169 -9.28 -8.82 -10.62
N GLY A 170 -9.77 -8.11 -9.59
CA GLY A 170 -11.03 -8.41 -8.91
C GLY A 170 -10.92 -9.60 -7.94
N GLY A 171 -11.83 -9.66 -6.96
CA GLY A 171 -11.77 -10.63 -5.86
C GLY A 171 -11.12 -10.06 -4.58
N ASN A 172 -10.70 -10.92 -3.67
CA ASN A 172 -10.13 -10.52 -2.36
C ASN A 172 -8.75 -9.85 -2.48
N SER A 173 -8.10 -9.89 -3.66
CA SER A 173 -6.76 -9.32 -3.89
C SER A 173 -6.74 -7.78 -3.92
N GLY A 174 -7.88 -7.15 -4.18
CA GLY A 174 -8.01 -5.68 -4.18
C GLY A 174 -8.00 -5.05 -2.79
N GLU A 175 -8.16 -5.86 -1.72
CA GLU A 175 -8.17 -5.42 -0.31
C GLU A 175 -6.87 -4.74 0.13
N PHE A 176 -5.82 -4.80 -0.70
CA PHE A 176 -4.45 -4.48 -0.31
C PHE A 176 -3.80 -3.36 -1.15
N TYR A 177 -4.57 -2.71 -2.03
CA TYR A 177 -4.04 -1.72 -2.96
C TYR A 177 -4.75 -0.37 -2.87
N THR A 178 -3.95 0.68 -2.66
CA THR A 178 -4.40 2.07 -2.70
C THR A 178 -3.91 2.72 -4.00
N PRO A 179 -4.75 3.44 -4.76
CA PRO A 179 -4.34 4.11 -5.98
C PRO A 179 -3.13 5.03 -5.76
N ARG A 180 -2.06 4.84 -6.55
CA ARG A 180 -0.82 5.64 -6.43
C ARG A 180 -1.03 7.16 -6.56
N PRO A 181 -1.94 7.67 -7.42
CA PRO A 181 -2.29 9.09 -7.41
C PRO A 181 -2.75 9.62 -6.06
N LEU A 182 -3.57 8.85 -5.33
CA LEU A 182 -4.04 9.21 -4.00
C LEU A 182 -2.91 9.15 -2.96
N ILE A 183 -2.09 8.09 -3.00
CA ILE A 183 -0.91 7.99 -2.12
C ILE A 183 0.00 9.20 -2.31
N ARG A 184 0.36 9.53 -3.55
CA ARG A 184 1.24 10.67 -3.88
C ARG A 184 0.67 11.98 -3.35
N ALA A 185 -0.61 12.26 -3.61
CA ALA A 185 -1.25 13.47 -3.11
C ALA A 185 -1.26 13.53 -1.57
N MET A 186 -1.51 12.42 -0.89
CA MET A 186 -1.48 12.35 0.58
C MET A 186 -0.07 12.56 1.14
N VAL A 187 0.95 11.91 0.54
CA VAL A 187 2.35 12.07 0.93
C VAL A 187 2.82 13.51 0.71
N GLU A 188 2.43 14.15 -0.39
CA GLU A 188 2.80 15.54 -0.67
C GLU A 188 2.15 16.54 0.29
N VAL A 189 0.89 16.30 0.70
CA VAL A 189 0.22 17.11 1.73
C VAL A 189 0.89 16.94 3.09
N ILE A 190 1.22 15.70 3.45
CA ILE A 190 1.89 15.39 4.71
C ILE A 190 3.35 15.84 4.71
N ASP A 191 4.03 15.80 3.57
CA ASP A 191 5.41 16.25 3.39
C ASP A 191 6.38 15.67 4.45
N PRO A 192 6.56 14.33 4.50
CA PRO A 192 7.46 13.68 5.45
C PRO A 192 8.92 14.10 5.26
N LYS A 193 9.70 14.11 6.34
CA LYS A 193 11.12 14.57 6.38
C LYS A 193 12.07 13.47 6.85
N ALA A 194 13.35 13.60 6.50
CA ALA A 194 14.38 12.57 6.65
C ALA A 194 14.66 12.07 8.08
N LYS A 195 14.26 12.79 9.13
CA LYS A 195 14.47 12.39 10.54
C LYS A 195 13.15 12.08 11.26
N GLU A 196 12.11 11.75 10.50
CA GLU A 196 10.79 11.44 11.04
C GLU A 196 10.51 9.95 10.94
N ARG A 197 9.85 9.41 11.97
CA ARG A 197 9.34 8.04 11.92
C ARG A 197 7.96 8.06 11.28
N ILE A 198 7.81 7.23 10.24
CA ILE A 198 6.64 7.14 9.38
C ILE A 198 6.01 5.77 9.62
N TYR A 199 4.71 5.77 9.90
CA TYR A 199 3.99 4.55 10.27
C TYR A 199 2.74 4.34 9.45
N ASP A 200 2.57 3.10 8.97
CA ASP A 200 1.33 2.61 8.38
C ASP A 200 0.82 1.37 9.17
N PRO A 201 -0.29 1.50 9.93
CA PRO A 201 -0.87 0.40 10.71
C PRO A 201 -1.56 -0.68 9.88
N ALA A 202 -1.75 -0.49 8.57
CA ALA A 202 -2.39 -1.42 7.66
C ALA A 202 -1.69 -1.34 6.30
N CYS A 203 -0.39 -1.67 6.30
CA CYS A 203 0.51 -1.23 5.24
C CYS A 203 0.30 -1.93 3.89
N GLY A 204 -0.35 -3.10 3.84
CA GLY A 204 -0.56 -3.86 2.61
C GLY A 204 0.74 -4.04 1.86
N SER A 205 0.75 -3.65 0.58
CA SER A 205 1.94 -3.64 -0.29
C SER A 205 2.98 -2.54 0.03
N CYS A 206 2.87 -1.87 1.17
CA CYS A 206 3.75 -0.79 1.66
C CYS A 206 3.76 0.48 0.78
N GLY A 207 2.73 0.72 -0.03
CA GLY A 207 2.70 1.84 -0.97
C GLY A 207 2.91 3.23 -0.34
N PHE A 208 2.33 3.50 0.84
CA PHE A 208 2.57 4.76 1.55
C PHE A 208 4.01 4.90 2.04
N LEU A 209 4.62 3.80 2.52
CA LEU A 209 5.97 3.81 3.05
C LEU A 209 7.00 3.98 1.93
N VAL A 210 6.82 3.28 0.80
CA VAL A 210 7.63 3.45 -0.40
C VAL A 210 7.52 4.88 -0.94
N GLU A 211 6.31 5.41 -1.13
CA GLU A 211 6.18 6.77 -1.65
C GLU A 211 6.73 7.82 -0.67
N SER A 212 6.60 7.62 0.64
CA SER A 212 7.23 8.50 1.64
C SER A 212 8.77 8.46 1.57
N PHE A 213 9.34 7.26 1.39
CA PHE A 213 10.78 7.10 1.19
C PHE A 213 11.25 7.87 -0.05
N LEU A 214 10.57 7.68 -1.17
CA LEU A 214 10.90 8.34 -2.44
C LEU A 214 10.71 9.86 -2.37
N HIS A 215 9.68 10.35 -1.67
CA HIS A 215 9.45 11.78 -1.43
C HIS A 215 10.61 12.43 -0.66
N ILE A 216 11.20 11.72 0.29
CA ILE A 216 12.35 12.22 1.05
C ILE A 216 13.65 12.09 0.23
N LEU A 217 13.81 10.98 -0.50
CA LEU A 217 15.03 10.66 -1.24
C LEU A 217 15.23 11.57 -2.46
N TYR A 218 14.15 12.07 -3.08
CA TYR A 218 14.20 12.85 -4.31
C TYR A 218 13.69 14.27 -4.13
N GLU A 219 14.43 15.24 -4.65
CA GLU A 219 13.95 16.62 -4.83
C GLU A 219 13.12 16.74 -6.12
N ASP A 220 13.52 16.05 -7.19
CA ASP A 220 12.79 15.97 -8.46
C ASP A 220 12.95 14.54 -9.04
N ARG A 221 11.95 13.69 -8.81
CA ARG A 221 11.93 12.29 -9.27
C ARG A 221 11.96 12.19 -10.80
N ASN A 222 11.37 13.14 -11.53
CA ASN A 222 11.33 13.10 -12.99
C ASN A 222 12.70 13.36 -13.62
N LYS A 223 13.57 14.11 -12.93
CA LYS A 223 14.95 14.38 -13.37
C LYS A 223 15.97 13.48 -12.67
N ASN A 224 15.52 12.50 -11.90
CA ASN A 224 16.36 11.67 -11.04
C ASN A 224 17.28 12.50 -10.13
N LYS A 225 16.79 13.65 -9.63
CA LYS A 225 17.55 14.56 -8.77
C LYS A 225 17.30 14.17 -7.31
N LYS A 226 18.28 13.49 -6.70
CA LYS A 226 18.26 13.16 -5.27
C LYS A 226 18.29 14.40 -4.39
N ALA A 227 17.63 14.32 -3.25
CA ALA A 227 17.71 15.33 -2.21
C ALA A 227 19.12 15.34 -1.58
N ASN A 228 19.53 16.50 -1.07
CA ASN A 228 20.81 16.64 -0.37
C ASN A 228 20.68 16.16 1.08
N LEU A 229 20.73 14.85 1.28
CA LEU A 229 20.69 14.20 2.60
C LEU A 229 22.12 14.00 3.14
N SER A 230 22.31 14.23 4.43
CA SER A 230 23.51 13.76 5.13
C SER A 230 23.58 12.24 5.17
N VAL A 231 24.77 11.68 5.44
CA VAL A 231 24.96 10.23 5.57
C VAL A 231 24.06 9.67 6.67
N GLU A 232 23.98 10.37 7.81
CA GLU A 232 23.14 9.98 8.94
C GLU A 232 21.64 10.03 8.62
N GLU A 233 21.21 10.99 7.80
CA GLU A 233 19.82 11.07 7.34
C GLU A 233 19.46 9.93 6.39
N LEU A 234 20.35 9.61 5.45
CA LEU A 234 20.14 8.51 4.52
C LEU A 234 20.13 7.17 5.27
N GLU A 235 21.04 6.95 6.21
CA GLU A 235 21.09 5.75 7.03
C GLU A 235 19.82 5.60 7.88
N PHE A 236 19.36 6.67 8.53
CA PHE A 236 18.12 6.65 9.30
C PHE A 236 16.92 6.35 8.39
N LEU A 237 16.84 7.00 7.22
CA LEU A 237 15.77 6.78 6.25
C LEU A 237 15.69 5.31 5.78
N GLN A 238 16.84 4.69 5.51
CA GLN A 238 16.93 3.31 5.00
C GLN A 238 16.68 2.23 6.07
N ASN A 239 16.89 2.54 7.36
CA ASN A 239 16.90 1.52 8.42
C ASN A 239 15.90 1.74 9.56
N ASP A 240 15.55 2.99 9.85
CA ASP A 240 14.89 3.36 11.13
C ASP A 240 13.71 4.32 10.96
N ALA A 241 13.45 4.84 9.75
CA ALA A 241 12.34 5.76 9.52
C ALA A 241 10.99 5.06 9.28
N LEU A 242 10.97 3.91 8.62
CA LEU A 242 9.74 3.33 8.04
C LEU A 242 9.23 2.15 8.86
N PHE A 243 8.00 2.25 9.35
CA PHE A 243 7.34 1.25 10.19
C PHE A 243 5.99 0.82 9.60
N GLY A 244 5.69 -0.46 9.67
CA GLY A 244 4.42 -0.98 9.15
C GLY A 244 3.90 -2.19 9.91
N LYS A 245 2.59 -2.39 9.86
CA LYS A 245 1.95 -3.63 10.31
C LYS A 245 1.01 -4.14 9.24
N GLU A 246 1.08 -5.44 8.97
CA GLU A 246 0.20 -6.11 8.02
C GLU A 246 -0.30 -7.44 8.60
N LYS A 247 -1.59 -7.69 8.47
CA LYS A 247 -2.26 -8.88 9.01
C LYS A 247 -2.16 -10.06 8.04
N THR A 248 -2.30 -9.82 6.74
CA THR A 248 -2.38 -10.88 5.75
C THR A 248 -0.98 -11.33 5.30
N PRO A 249 -0.70 -12.65 5.30
CA PRO A 249 0.62 -13.19 4.96
C PRO A 249 1.19 -12.73 3.61
N LEU A 250 0.38 -12.82 2.55
CA LEU A 250 0.83 -12.49 1.20
C LEU A 250 1.13 -11.00 1.06
N SER A 251 0.26 -10.11 1.55
CA SER A 251 0.48 -8.67 1.49
C SER A 251 1.70 -8.24 2.28
N TYR A 252 1.96 -8.87 3.42
CA TYR A 252 3.18 -8.67 4.18
C TYR A 252 4.42 -9.03 3.34
N ALA A 253 4.46 -10.23 2.75
CA ALA A 253 5.60 -10.67 1.94
C ALA A 253 5.84 -9.73 0.75
N MET A 254 4.77 -9.41 0.00
CA MET A 254 4.83 -8.52 -1.16
C MET A 254 5.26 -7.10 -0.77
N GLY A 255 4.81 -6.59 0.38
CA GLY A 255 5.19 -5.28 0.90
C GLY A 255 6.65 -5.21 1.34
N VAL A 256 7.15 -6.24 2.04
CA VAL A 256 8.58 -6.29 2.43
C VAL A 256 9.48 -6.37 1.19
N MET A 257 9.13 -7.19 0.19
CA MET A 257 9.83 -7.19 -1.10
C MET A 257 9.79 -5.81 -1.77
N ASN A 258 8.62 -5.15 -1.80
CA ASN A 258 8.48 -3.83 -2.42
C ASN A 258 9.43 -2.82 -1.80
N MET A 259 9.54 -2.81 -0.47
CA MET A 259 10.42 -1.91 0.26
C MET A 259 11.91 -2.17 -0.07
N ILE A 260 12.32 -3.43 -0.11
CA ILE A 260 13.72 -3.82 -0.41
C ILE A 260 14.07 -3.45 -1.85
N LEU A 261 13.18 -3.70 -2.82
CA LEU A 261 13.37 -3.35 -4.22
C LEU A 261 13.45 -1.83 -4.46
N HIS A 262 12.92 -1.03 -3.52
CA HIS A 262 13.06 0.43 -3.50
C HIS A 262 14.22 0.88 -2.58
N GLU A 263 15.21 0.03 -2.34
CA GLU A 263 16.44 0.33 -1.58
C GLU A 263 16.25 0.61 -0.08
N VAL A 264 15.11 0.22 0.50
CA VAL A 264 14.94 0.23 1.95
C VAL A 264 15.63 -1.01 2.53
N LYS A 265 16.80 -0.80 3.14
CA LYS A 265 17.68 -1.86 3.64
C LYS A 265 17.08 -2.68 4.79
N SER A 266 16.46 -2.00 5.76
CA SER A 266 15.86 -2.67 6.94
C SER A 266 14.43 -2.16 7.17
N PRO A 267 13.44 -2.67 6.41
CA PRO A 267 12.05 -2.25 6.58
C PRO A 267 11.49 -2.79 7.90
N ASN A 268 10.97 -1.90 8.77
CA ASN A 268 10.40 -2.28 10.07
C ASN A 268 8.92 -2.69 9.94
N ILE A 269 8.65 -3.68 9.09
CA ILE A 269 7.31 -4.24 8.87
C ILE A 269 7.13 -5.47 9.74
N ILE A 270 5.98 -5.55 10.42
CA ILE A 270 5.64 -6.67 11.30
C ILE A 270 4.36 -7.33 10.82
N LYS A 271 4.40 -8.65 10.60
CA LYS A 271 3.20 -9.44 10.34
C LYS A 271 2.40 -9.60 11.63
N THR A 272 1.32 -8.84 11.79
CA THR A 272 0.47 -8.89 12.98
C THR A 272 -0.88 -8.23 12.73
N ASN A 273 -1.90 -8.58 13.54
CA ASN A 273 -3.11 -7.78 13.60
C ASN A 273 -2.86 -6.56 14.50
N THR A 274 -2.83 -5.36 13.90
CA THR A 274 -2.62 -4.10 14.62
C THR A 274 -3.53 -3.93 15.83
N LEU A 275 -4.78 -4.39 15.72
CA LEU A 275 -5.80 -4.21 16.74
C LEU A 275 -5.67 -5.19 17.93
N ASN A 276 -4.76 -6.18 17.86
CA ASN A 276 -4.51 -7.11 18.98
C ASN A 276 -3.83 -6.44 20.18
N LYS A 277 -3.18 -5.30 19.99
CA LYS A 277 -2.50 -4.59 21.08
C LYS A 277 -3.48 -3.67 21.81
N LYS A 278 -3.45 -3.69 23.15
CA LYS A 278 -4.21 -2.74 23.98
C LYS A 278 -3.71 -1.32 23.76
N ILE A 279 -4.63 -0.38 23.62
CA ILE A 279 -4.33 1.06 23.47
C ILE A 279 -3.50 1.59 24.63
N THR A 280 -3.70 1.06 25.84
CA THR A 280 -2.94 1.43 27.05
C THR A 280 -1.47 1.01 26.99
N ASP A 281 -1.15 0.00 26.20
CA ASP A 281 0.18 -0.61 26.12
C ASP A 281 1.03 0.04 25.00
N ILE A 282 0.47 1.01 24.28
CA ILE A 282 1.20 1.80 23.28
C ILE A 282 2.11 2.80 24.02
N THR A 283 3.41 2.53 23.91
CA THR A 283 4.47 3.31 24.57
C THR A 283 4.96 4.47 23.70
N GLN A 284 5.82 5.35 24.23
CA GLN A 284 6.38 6.46 23.45
C GLN A 284 7.24 5.98 22.27
N SER A 285 7.94 4.85 22.40
CA SER A 285 8.71 4.25 21.29
C SER A 285 7.82 3.73 20.16
N GLU A 286 6.51 3.61 20.38
CA GLU A 286 5.52 3.22 19.36
C GLU A 286 4.66 4.40 18.93
N LYS A 287 5.16 5.62 19.15
CA LYS A 287 4.61 6.82 18.56
C LYS A 287 5.46 7.33 17.42
N TYR A 288 4.78 7.93 16.45
CA TYR A 288 5.35 8.28 15.16
C TYR A 288 5.02 9.74 14.81
N GLU A 289 5.97 10.42 14.18
CA GLU A 289 5.82 11.80 13.72
C GLU A 289 4.87 11.89 12.52
N VAL A 290 4.83 10.84 11.69
CA VAL A 290 3.98 10.77 10.51
C VAL A 290 3.19 9.46 10.50
N ILE A 291 1.88 9.53 10.28
CA ILE A 291 1.04 8.36 10.02
C ILE A 291 0.30 8.53 8.70
N LEU A 292 0.51 7.59 7.77
CA LEU A 292 -0.16 7.54 6.47
C LEU A 292 -0.80 6.16 6.35
N ALA A 293 -2.12 6.10 6.14
CA ALA A 293 -2.82 4.82 6.23
C ALA A 293 -4.05 4.73 5.33
N ASN A 294 -4.29 3.53 4.80
CA ASN A 294 -5.58 3.10 4.25
C ASN A 294 -6.07 1.84 4.98
N PRO A 295 -6.70 1.97 6.16
CA PRO A 295 -7.28 0.82 6.85
C PRO A 295 -8.42 0.17 6.05
N PRO A 296 -8.78 -1.10 6.35
CA PRO A 296 -9.90 -1.79 5.70
C PRO A 296 -11.22 -0.99 5.80
N PHE A 297 -12.02 -0.95 4.74
CA PHE A 297 -13.29 -0.19 4.68
C PHE A 297 -14.50 -0.89 5.31
N GLY A 298 -14.25 -1.90 6.14
CA GLY A 298 -15.29 -2.74 6.71
C GLY A 298 -14.71 -3.91 7.47
N GLY A 299 -15.60 -4.73 8.01
CA GLY A 299 -15.26 -5.92 8.79
C GLY A 299 -15.69 -5.80 10.24
N LYS A 300 -15.73 -6.95 10.91
CA LYS A 300 -16.07 -7.05 12.34
C LYS A 300 -14.94 -7.67 13.11
N GLU A 301 -14.53 -7.03 14.18
CA GLU A 301 -13.53 -7.59 15.09
C GLU A 301 -14.18 -8.32 16.27
N LYS A 302 -13.50 -9.37 16.76
CA LYS A 302 -13.98 -10.19 17.88
C LYS A 302 -14.04 -9.36 19.16
N GLU A 303 -14.97 -9.66 20.06
CA GLU A 303 -15.15 -8.93 21.33
C GLU A 303 -13.85 -8.79 22.14
N GLN A 304 -12.99 -9.82 22.14
CA GLN A 304 -11.67 -9.78 22.76
C GLN A 304 -10.78 -8.65 22.23
N ILE A 305 -10.83 -8.39 20.92
CA ILE A 305 -10.10 -7.30 20.28
C ILE A 305 -10.75 -5.96 20.63
N GLN A 306 -12.08 -5.89 20.67
CA GLN A 306 -12.79 -4.65 21.05
C GLN A 306 -12.43 -4.21 22.47
N ASN A 307 -12.16 -5.15 23.39
CA ASN A 307 -11.73 -4.87 24.77
C ASN A 307 -10.35 -4.19 24.87
N ASN A 308 -9.59 -4.12 23.78
CA ASN A 308 -8.31 -3.40 23.72
C ASN A 308 -8.48 -1.88 23.62
N PHE A 309 -9.71 -1.40 23.38
CA PHE A 309 -10.01 -0.01 23.06
C PHE A 309 -10.90 0.65 24.13
N PRO A 310 -10.71 1.95 24.40
CA PRO A 310 -11.56 2.68 25.32
C PRO A 310 -13.01 2.77 24.82
N VAL A 311 -13.20 3.00 23.51
CA VAL A 311 -14.51 2.94 22.87
C VAL A 311 -14.61 1.61 22.12
N LYS A 312 -15.32 0.65 22.73
CA LYS A 312 -15.60 -0.65 22.10
C LYS A 312 -16.49 -0.44 20.88
N SER A 313 -16.13 -1.08 19.77
CA SER A 313 -16.90 -1.07 18.54
C SER A 313 -16.63 -2.33 17.75
N ASN A 314 -17.63 -2.82 17.03
CA ASN A 314 -17.43 -3.87 16.04
C ASN A 314 -16.91 -3.32 14.71
N ALA A 315 -16.98 -2.01 14.47
CA ALA A 315 -16.50 -1.37 13.25
C ALA A 315 -14.98 -1.28 13.27
N THR A 316 -14.33 -2.03 12.38
CA THR A 316 -12.87 -2.16 12.28
C THR A 316 -12.23 -0.79 12.04
N GLU A 317 -12.86 0.05 11.23
CA GLU A 317 -12.41 1.39 10.85
C GLU A 317 -12.31 2.32 12.06
N LEU A 318 -13.26 2.19 12.99
CA LEU A 318 -13.28 2.99 14.22
C LEU A 318 -12.20 2.55 15.21
N LEU A 319 -11.86 1.26 15.24
CA LEU A 319 -10.77 0.73 16.05
C LEU A 319 -9.41 1.19 15.50
N PHE A 320 -9.22 1.19 14.17
CA PHE A 320 -8.03 1.74 13.54
C PHE A 320 -7.87 3.24 13.80
N LEU A 321 -8.95 4.03 13.74
CA LEU A 321 -8.89 5.45 14.06
C LEU A 321 -8.40 5.67 15.50
N GLN A 322 -8.95 4.96 16.48
CA GLN A 322 -8.47 5.01 17.87
C GLN A 322 -6.99 4.62 18.02
N HIS A 323 -6.55 3.58 17.33
CA HIS A 323 -5.14 3.17 17.31
C HIS A 323 -4.23 4.26 16.75
N ILE A 324 -4.62 4.90 15.65
CA ILE A 324 -3.86 5.98 15.01
C ILE A 324 -3.78 7.20 15.92
N LEU A 325 -4.90 7.62 16.51
CA LEU A 325 -4.93 8.74 17.47
C LEU A 325 -3.95 8.49 18.63
N LYS A 326 -3.92 7.25 19.15
CA LYS A 326 -2.99 6.90 20.23
C LYS A 326 -1.52 6.83 19.77
N SER A 327 -1.28 6.34 18.56
CA SER A 327 0.06 6.14 17.98
C SER A 327 0.68 7.42 17.42
N LEU A 328 -0.09 8.50 17.29
CA LEU A 328 0.43 9.78 16.82
C LEU A 328 1.26 10.47 17.91
N ASN A 329 2.51 10.82 17.58
CA ASN A 329 3.39 11.54 18.49
C ASN A 329 2.88 12.98 18.73
N ASN A 330 3.33 13.60 19.81
CA ASN A 330 3.14 15.03 19.99
C ASN A 330 3.91 15.77 18.88
N ASN A 331 3.28 16.77 18.28
CA ASN A 331 3.69 17.43 17.04
C ASN A 331 3.78 16.49 15.82
N GLY A 332 3.06 15.38 15.85
CA GLY A 332 2.88 14.49 14.71
C GLY A 332 1.69 14.91 13.84
N ARG A 333 1.67 14.40 12.60
CA ARG A 333 0.58 14.61 11.63
C ARG A 333 0.19 13.31 10.92
N CYS A 334 -1.07 13.23 10.54
CA CYS A 334 -1.66 12.03 9.97
C CYS A 334 -2.51 12.36 8.74
N ALA A 335 -2.45 11.48 7.74
CA ALA A 335 -3.51 11.35 6.73
C ALA A 335 -4.03 9.90 6.71
N ILE A 336 -5.33 9.74 6.90
CA ILE A 336 -6.01 8.45 6.95
C ILE A 336 -7.18 8.44 5.97
N ILE A 337 -7.28 7.38 5.16
CA ILE A 337 -8.46 7.14 4.33
C ILE A 337 -9.52 6.43 5.19
N VAL A 338 -10.74 6.95 5.18
CA VAL A 338 -11.89 6.36 5.89
C VAL A 338 -13.11 6.27 4.96
N PRO A 339 -13.96 5.22 5.09
CA PRO A 339 -15.23 5.18 4.38
C PRO A 339 -16.16 6.28 4.91
N GLU A 340 -17.06 6.77 4.05
CA GLU A 340 -18.00 7.85 4.38
C GLU A 340 -18.84 7.55 5.63
N GLY A 341 -19.13 6.28 5.90
CA GLY A 341 -19.78 5.81 7.12
C GLY A 341 -19.11 6.26 8.42
N VAL A 342 -17.78 6.37 8.46
CA VAL A 342 -17.06 6.87 9.64
C VAL A 342 -17.43 8.33 9.94
N LEU A 343 -17.71 9.13 8.90
CA LEU A 343 -17.98 10.55 9.04
C LEU A 343 -19.41 10.84 9.54
N PHE A 344 -20.42 10.19 8.96
CA PHE A 344 -21.83 10.50 9.25
C PHE A 344 -22.49 9.64 10.33
N GLN A 345 -21.96 8.46 10.65
CA GLN A 345 -22.60 7.60 11.65
C GLN A 345 -22.67 8.30 13.01
N ASN A 346 -23.82 8.18 13.67
CA ASN A 346 -24.19 8.92 14.87
C ASN A 346 -24.41 8.02 16.10
N SER A 347 -24.03 6.74 16.02
CA SER A 347 -24.04 5.88 17.20
C SER A 347 -23.02 6.38 18.23
N ASN A 348 -23.27 6.11 19.52
CA ASN A 348 -22.45 6.63 20.62
C ASN A 348 -20.95 6.34 20.43
N ALA A 349 -20.58 5.19 19.88
CA ALA A 349 -19.18 4.85 19.62
C ALA A 349 -18.55 5.79 18.58
N PHE A 350 -19.21 6.01 17.44
CA PHE A 350 -18.70 6.88 16.37
C PHE A 350 -18.64 8.34 16.82
N VAL A 351 -19.68 8.81 17.52
CA VAL A 351 -19.70 10.18 18.07
C VAL A 351 -18.56 10.36 19.08
N SER A 352 -18.34 9.40 19.98
CA SER A 352 -17.28 9.50 21.01
C SER A 352 -15.88 9.60 20.40
N VAL A 353 -15.56 8.80 19.37
CA VAL A 353 -14.24 8.84 18.74
C VAL A 353 -14.07 10.08 17.87
N LYS A 354 -15.10 10.52 17.15
CA LYS A 354 -15.04 11.79 16.39
C LYS A 354 -14.90 13.00 17.31
N LYS A 355 -15.57 12.97 18.46
CA LYS A 355 -15.40 13.96 19.51
C LYS A 355 -13.96 13.99 20.04
N ASP A 356 -13.39 12.82 20.36
CA ASP A 356 -11.98 12.71 20.78
C ASP A 356 -11.02 13.29 19.71
N LEU A 357 -11.27 13.02 18.43
CA LEU A 357 -10.53 13.61 17.32
C LEU A 357 -10.62 15.15 17.32
N LEU A 358 -11.81 15.74 17.47
CA LEU A 358 -11.95 17.21 17.45
C LEU A 358 -11.44 17.91 18.72
N GLU A 359 -11.56 17.26 19.88
CA GLU A 359 -11.17 17.87 21.17
C GLU A 359 -9.67 17.74 21.46
N ASN A 360 -9.03 16.64 21.04
CA ASN A 360 -7.63 16.34 21.39
C ASN A 360 -6.65 16.45 20.21
N PHE A 361 -7.15 16.66 19.00
CA PHE A 361 -6.36 16.79 17.78
C PHE A 361 -6.89 17.96 16.94
N ASN A 362 -6.02 18.50 16.08
CA ASN A 362 -6.39 19.51 15.12
C ASN A 362 -6.82 18.80 13.83
N LEU A 363 -8.12 18.62 13.60
CA LEU A 363 -8.63 18.16 12.31
C LEU A 363 -8.55 19.31 11.31
N GLU A 364 -7.61 19.21 10.37
CA GLU A 364 -7.25 20.34 9.53
C GLU A 364 -7.98 20.34 8.20
N CYS A 365 -8.11 19.16 7.59
CA CYS A 365 -8.72 19.01 6.29
C CYS A 365 -9.50 17.69 6.17
N VAL A 366 -10.69 17.77 5.58
CA VAL A 366 -11.45 16.63 5.08
C VAL A 366 -11.48 16.71 3.55
N LEU A 367 -10.79 15.79 2.90
CA LEU A 367 -10.82 15.63 1.45
C LEU A 367 -11.87 14.58 1.09
N SER A 368 -13.02 15.04 0.57
CA SER A 368 -14.07 14.16 0.06
C SER A 368 -13.69 13.64 -1.31
N LEU A 369 -13.49 12.32 -1.42
CA LEU A 369 -13.14 11.69 -2.69
C LEU A 369 -14.40 11.32 -3.48
N PRO A 370 -14.33 11.32 -4.82
CA PRO A 370 -15.45 10.90 -5.66
C PRO A 370 -15.69 9.39 -5.51
N SER A 371 -16.91 8.94 -5.74
CA SER A 371 -17.20 7.51 -5.80
C SER A 371 -16.41 6.86 -6.95
N GLY A 372 -15.92 5.64 -6.71
CA GLY A 372 -15.23 4.85 -7.73
C GLY A 372 -13.70 4.93 -7.72
N VAL A 373 -13.10 5.66 -6.76
CA VAL A 373 -11.62 5.72 -6.58
C VAL A 373 -10.98 4.35 -6.45
N PHE A 374 -11.65 3.42 -5.76
CA PHE A 374 -11.15 2.08 -5.47
C PHE A 374 -11.72 1.00 -6.42
N LEU A 375 -12.30 1.38 -7.56
CA LEU A 375 -12.79 0.38 -8.53
C LEU A 375 -11.61 -0.33 -9.23
N PRO A 376 -11.76 -1.63 -9.56
CA PRO A 376 -12.96 -2.46 -9.40
C PRO A 376 -13.14 -3.09 -8.01
N TYR A 377 -12.21 -2.87 -7.08
CA TYR A 377 -12.19 -3.51 -5.77
C TYR A 377 -13.37 -3.09 -4.88
N SER A 378 -13.61 -1.79 -4.74
CA SER A 378 -14.67 -1.26 -3.88
C SER A 378 -15.34 -0.05 -4.51
N ALA A 379 -16.68 -0.02 -4.41
CA ALA A 379 -17.49 1.12 -4.80
C ALA A 379 -17.75 2.10 -3.63
N VAL A 380 -17.22 1.79 -2.44
CA VAL A 380 -17.43 2.61 -1.23
C VAL A 380 -16.86 4.02 -1.45
N LYS A 381 -17.68 5.04 -1.19
CA LYS A 381 -17.21 6.43 -1.14
C LYS A 381 -16.34 6.62 0.10
N THR A 382 -15.19 7.23 -0.11
CA THR A 382 -14.14 7.37 0.91
C THR A 382 -13.73 8.83 1.03
N ASN A 383 -13.06 9.15 2.13
CA ASN A 383 -12.57 10.48 2.43
C ASN A 383 -11.18 10.37 3.02
N VAL A 384 -10.36 11.40 2.88
CA VAL A 384 -9.09 11.52 3.61
C VAL A 384 -9.25 12.51 4.73
N LEU A 385 -8.94 12.10 5.96
CA LEU A 385 -8.83 12.99 7.10
C LEU A 385 -7.36 13.36 7.32
N PHE A 386 -7.07 14.65 7.28
CA PHE A 386 -5.78 15.22 7.62
C PHE A 386 -5.86 15.88 8.98
N PHE A 387 -5.07 15.41 9.93
CA PHE A 387 -5.07 15.98 11.28
C PHE A 387 -3.69 15.94 11.93
N SER A 388 -3.46 16.79 12.91
CA SER A 388 -2.21 16.88 13.66
C SER A 388 -2.46 16.89 15.16
N LYS A 389 -1.39 16.66 15.93
CA LYS A 389 -1.42 16.73 17.38
C LYS A 389 -0.43 17.78 17.86
N GLY A 390 -0.90 18.93 18.34
CA GLY A 390 -0.03 20.03 18.77
C GLY A 390 0.38 20.95 17.63
N LYS A 391 1.55 21.60 17.76
CA LYS A 391 1.90 22.82 17.00
C LYS A 391 2.30 22.59 15.55
N ARG A 392 2.72 21.37 15.20
CA ARG A 392 3.15 21.05 13.84
C ARG A 392 1.93 20.72 12.99
N SER A 393 1.29 21.79 12.54
CA SER A 393 0.11 21.73 11.71
C SER A 393 0.47 21.64 10.22
N ILE A 394 -0.41 21.04 9.42
CA ILE A 394 -0.30 20.90 7.96
C ILE A 394 -0.65 22.24 7.27
N CYS A 395 -1.71 22.90 7.74
CA CYS A 395 -2.29 24.13 7.18
C CYS A 395 -2.50 25.26 8.21
N GLY A 396 -2.07 25.09 9.47
CA GLY A 396 -2.22 26.05 10.57
C GLY A 396 -3.23 25.65 11.66
N GLU A 397 -3.07 26.20 12.87
CA GLU A 397 -4.06 26.08 13.95
C GLU A 397 -5.24 27.03 13.65
N ASP A 398 -6.45 26.50 13.56
CA ASP A 398 -7.67 27.25 13.27
C ASP A 398 -8.85 26.58 13.98
N ASP A 399 -9.89 27.34 14.31
CA ASP A 399 -11.14 26.82 14.88
C ASP A 399 -12.08 26.22 13.82
N LYS A 400 -11.53 26.01 12.61
CA LYS A 400 -12.23 25.56 11.41
C LYS A 400 -11.49 24.43 10.73
N VAL A 401 -12.29 23.51 10.24
CA VAL A 401 -11.87 22.40 9.38
C VAL A 401 -12.05 22.82 7.93
N TYR A 402 -11.01 22.65 7.13
CA TYR A 402 -11.08 22.87 5.68
C TYR A 402 -11.70 21.64 5.00
N TYR A 403 -12.69 21.86 4.15
CA TYR A 403 -13.28 20.81 3.35
C TYR A 403 -12.94 21.05 1.89
N TYR A 404 -12.53 19.99 1.20
CA TYR A 404 -12.33 20.00 -0.25
C TYR A 404 -13.04 18.81 -0.88
N GLU A 405 -13.86 19.06 -1.89
CA GLU A 405 -14.55 18.04 -2.68
C GLU A 405 -13.79 17.79 -3.98
N LEU A 406 -13.21 16.61 -4.13
CA LEU A 406 -12.50 16.23 -5.34
C LEU A 406 -13.49 15.82 -6.42
N ILE A 407 -13.62 16.63 -7.46
CA ILE A 407 -14.54 16.39 -8.58
C ILE A 407 -13.71 16.22 -9.87
N PRO A 408 -13.46 14.98 -10.32
CA PRO A 408 -12.85 14.73 -11.61
C PRO A 408 -13.77 15.17 -12.77
N PRO A 409 -13.23 15.43 -13.97
CA PRO A 409 -14.02 15.84 -15.13
C PRO A 409 -14.96 14.74 -15.67
N PHE A 410 -14.87 13.53 -15.13
CA PHE A 410 -15.71 12.39 -15.50
C PHE A 410 -15.93 11.45 -14.31
N LYS A 411 -16.96 10.60 -14.39
CA LYS A 411 -17.19 9.53 -13.43
C LYS A 411 -16.08 8.48 -13.52
N LEU A 412 -15.50 8.13 -12.37
CA LEU A 412 -14.43 7.14 -12.29
C LEU A 412 -14.95 5.73 -12.58
N THR A 413 -14.16 4.97 -13.33
CA THR A 413 -14.43 3.56 -13.67
C THR A 413 -13.11 2.78 -13.73
N LYS A 414 -13.14 1.45 -13.82
CA LYS A 414 -11.94 0.63 -14.02
C LYS A 414 -11.07 1.12 -15.20
N ASN A 415 -11.70 1.59 -16.28
CA ASN A 415 -11.01 2.05 -17.50
C ASN A 415 -10.69 3.56 -17.48
N LYS A 416 -11.24 4.31 -16.52
CA LYS A 416 -10.99 5.73 -16.31
C LYS A 416 -10.73 5.96 -14.83
N PRO A 417 -9.56 5.51 -14.32
CA PRO A 417 -9.26 5.56 -12.90
C PRO A 417 -8.95 6.99 -12.43
N LEU A 418 -8.77 7.14 -11.13
CA LEU A 418 -8.24 8.36 -10.54
C LEU A 418 -6.80 8.59 -11.05
N GLU A 419 -6.49 9.83 -11.46
CA GLU A 419 -5.18 10.28 -11.92
C GLU A 419 -4.63 11.38 -11.00
N TYR A 420 -3.31 11.56 -10.99
CA TYR A 420 -2.67 12.53 -10.10
C TYR A 420 -3.02 13.97 -10.48
N ALA A 421 -3.20 14.24 -11.77
CA ALA A 421 -3.65 15.54 -12.28
C ALA A 421 -4.99 16.02 -11.67
N HIS A 422 -5.86 15.09 -11.23
CA HIS A 422 -7.11 15.47 -10.56
C HIS A 422 -6.88 16.22 -9.23
N PHE A 423 -5.73 16.04 -8.58
CA PHE A 423 -5.39 16.68 -7.31
C PHE A 423 -4.70 18.04 -7.47
N GLU A 424 -4.38 18.50 -8.68
CA GLU A 424 -3.58 19.72 -8.90
C GLU A 424 -4.19 20.97 -8.25
N GLU A 425 -5.51 21.17 -8.38
CA GLU A 425 -6.19 22.30 -7.73
C GLU A 425 -6.06 22.19 -6.21
N PHE A 426 -6.39 21.03 -5.64
CA PHE A 426 -6.30 20.77 -4.21
C PHE A 426 -4.88 21.02 -3.66
N LEU A 427 -3.86 20.44 -4.28
CA LEU A 427 -2.45 20.55 -3.89
C LEU A 427 -1.94 22.01 -3.97
N LYS A 428 -2.45 22.79 -4.93
CA LYS A 428 -2.08 24.20 -5.05
C LYS A 428 -2.66 25.07 -3.95
N ILE A 429 -3.87 24.75 -3.46
CA ILE A 429 -4.63 25.65 -2.59
C ILE A 429 -4.72 25.22 -1.13
N TYR A 430 -4.42 23.95 -0.79
CA TYR A 430 -4.68 23.42 0.55
C TYR A 430 -3.88 24.15 1.64
N LYS A 431 -2.63 24.54 1.37
CA LYS A 431 -1.77 25.25 2.34
C LYS A 431 -2.36 26.61 2.74
N GLU A 432 -2.98 27.30 1.79
CA GLU A 432 -3.61 28.61 1.99
C GLU A 432 -5.09 28.49 2.40
N ARG A 433 -5.66 27.27 2.41
CA ARG A 433 -7.08 26.99 2.65
C ARG A 433 -8.00 27.89 1.82
N LYS A 434 -7.61 28.16 0.56
CA LYS A 434 -8.34 29.09 -0.31
C LYS A 434 -9.73 28.53 -0.64
N ILE A 435 -10.76 29.36 -0.44
CA ILE A 435 -12.14 29.01 -0.78
C ILE A 435 -12.33 29.04 -2.31
N THR A 436 -12.86 27.95 -2.86
CA THR A 436 -13.24 27.78 -4.27
C THR A 436 -14.64 27.18 -4.35
N PRO A 437 -15.23 26.98 -5.55
CA PRO A 437 -16.49 26.24 -5.68
C PRO A 437 -16.44 24.81 -5.09
N HIS A 438 -15.25 24.23 -4.95
CA HIS A 438 -15.02 22.88 -4.43
C HIS A 438 -14.60 22.86 -2.96
N SER A 439 -14.42 24.01 -2.32
CA SER A 439 -13.90 24.08 -0.94
C SER A 439 -14.61 25.09 -0.06
N TYR A 440 -14.61 24.83 1.25
CA TYR A 440 -15.29 25.64 2.26
C TYR A 440 -14.69 25.36 3.64
N LEU A 441 -15.00 26.22 4.62
CA LEU A 441 -14.57 26.06 6.01
C LEU A 441 -15.79 25.77 6.88
N VAL A 442 -15.64 24.87 7.86
CA VAL A 442 -16.68 24.56 8.84
C VAL A 442 -16.09 24.73 10.23
N SER A 443 -16.74 25.51 11.09
CA SER A 443 -16.28 25.69 12.47
C SER A 443 -16.49 24.44 13.33
N ILE A 444 -15.64 24.23 14.34
CA ILE A 444 -15.82 23.11 15.30
C ILE A 444 -17.20 23.17 15.97
N LYS A 445 -17.68 24.38 16.31
CA LYS A 445 -19.01 24.57 16.88
C LYS A 445 -20.13 24.08 15.96
N GLU A 446 -20.04 24.34 14.65
CA GLU A 446 -21.01 23.80 13.70
C GLU A 446 -20.97 22.26 13.63
N LEU A 447 -19.78 21.65 13.78
CA LEU A 447 -19.65 20.19 13.82
C LEU A 447 -20.28 19.62 15.11
N GLU A 448 -20.11 20.28 16.25
CA GLU A 448 -20.78 19.91 17.51
C GLU A 448 -22.31 19.97 17.38
N GLU A 449 -22.84 21.05 16.78
CA GLU A 449 -24.28 21.23 16.53
C GLU A 449 -24.85 20.15 15.60
N ARG A 450 -24.02 19.60 14.71
CA ARG A 450 -24.37 18.47 13.81
C ARG A 450 -24.07 17.11 14.43
N ASN A 451 -23.90 17.02 15.75
CA ASN A 451 -23.58 15.79 16.47
C ASN A 451 -22.31 15.10 15.95
N TYR A 452 -21.27 15.91 15.69
CA TYR A 452 -19.97 15.49 15.18
C TYR A 452 -20.06 14.77 13.83
N ASP A 453 -21.05 15.08 12.98
CA ASP A 453 -21.10 14.63 11.59
C ASP A 453 -20.03 15.37 10.78
N LEU A 454 -18.97 14.65 10.39
CA LEU A 454 -17.83 15.18 9.64
C LEU A 454 -18.02 15.08 8.12
N SER A 455 -19.17 14.61 7.63
CA SER A 455 -19.38 14.43 6.20
C SER A 455 -19.35 15.74 5.43
N ALA A 456 -18.74 15.72 4.24
CA ALA A 456 -18.66 16.88 3.38
C ALA A 456 -20.05 17.23 2.82
N LYS A 457 -20.52 18.45 3.10
CA LYS A 457 -21.76 19.04 2.58
C LYS A 457 -21.44 20.40 1.99
N ASN A 458 -21.06 20.43 0.72
CA ASN A 458 -20.56 21.62 0.04
C ASN A 458 -21.65 22.70 -0.14
N PRO A 459 -21.59 23.84 0.57
CA PRO A 459 -22.56 24.93 0.44
C PRO A 459 -22.33 25.77 -0.83
N ASN A 460 -21.15 25.67 -1.43
CA ASN A 460 -20.77 26.39 -2.66
C ASN A 460 -21.16 25.61 -3.91
N SER A 461 -21.60 24.35 -3.77
CA SER A 461 -22.28 23.66 -4.85
C SER A 461 -23.54 24.47 -5.16
N LYS A 462 -23.58 25.09 -6.35
CA LYS A 462 -24.85 25.60 -6.86
C LYS A 462 -25.80 24.42 -6.80
N GLU A 463 -26.98 24.58 -6.21
CA GLU A 463 -28.05 23.60 -6.33
C GLU A 463 -28.49 23.51 -7.81
N GLU A 464 -27.64 22.98 -8.68
CA GLU A 464 -28.08 22.04 -9.69
C GLU A 464 -28.17 20.69 -8.97
N LYS A 465 -29.15 20.54 -8.08
CA LYS A 465 -29.76 19.22 -7.90
C LYS A 465 -30.27 18.86 -9.28
N THR A 466 -29.45 18.13 -10.02
CA THR A 466 -29.60 17.93 -11.44
C THR A 466 -30.95 17.26 -11.67
N LEU A 467 -31.83 17.93 -12.42
CA LEU A 467 -33.01 17.29 -13.03
C LEU A 467 -32.62 15.97 -13.72
N ARG A 468 -31.37 15.86 -14.20
CA ARG A 468 -30.76 14.63 -14.74
C ARG A 468 -30.65 13.47 -13.75
N GLU A 469 -30.26 13.66 -12.49
CA GLU A 469 -30.20 12.55 -11.53
C GLU A 469 -31.59 12.03 -11.17
N VAL A 470 -32.57 12.93 -11.06
CA VAL A 470 -33.97 12.56 -10.85
C VAL A 470 -34.53 11.83 -12.08
N GLU A 471 -34.21 12.27 -13.29
CA GLU A 471 -34.58 11.58 -14.53
C GLU A 471 -33.91 10.22 -14.69
N GLU A 472 -32.62 10.08 -14.34
CA GLU A 472 -31.91 8.79 -14.35
C GLU A 472 -32.50 7.82 -13.31
N ILE A 473 -32.81 8.30 -12.10
CA ILE A 473 -33.47 7.49 -11.08
C ILE A 473 -34.87 7.07 -11.54
N LEU A 474 -35.66 7.99 -12.12
CA LEU A 474 -37.00 7.71 -12.63
C LEU A 474 -37.01 6.74 -13.82
N SER A 475 -36.05 6.88 -14.73
CA SER A 475 -35.89 5.96 -15.87
C SER A 475 -35.46 4.57 -15.41
N THR A 476 -34.55 4.48 -14.44
CA THR A 476 -34.13 3.20 -13.85
C THR A 476 -35.28 2.53 -13.10
N LEU A 477 -36.09 3.29 -12.37
CA LEU A 477 -37.30 2.80 -11.71
C LEU A 477 -38.32 2.26 -12.72
N LYS A 478 -38.58 2.98 -13.81
CA LYS A 478 -39.48 2.51 -14.90
C LYS A 478 -38.97 1.21 -15.53
N ALA A 479 -37.69 1.14 -15.87
CA ALA A 479 -37.11 -0.07 -16.47
C ALA A 479 -37.18 -1.28 -15.52
N ASN A 480 -36.98 -1.07 -14.22
CA ASN A 480 -37.12 -2.14 -13.23
C ASN A 480 -38.57 -2.59 -13.06
N GLN A 481 -39.53 -1.66 -13.14
CA GLN A 481 -40.96 -1.96 -13.05
C GLN A 481 -41.46 -2.72 -14.29
N GLU A 482 -40.97 -2.38 -15.49
CA GLU A 482 -41.23 -3.13 -16.72
C GLU A 482 -40.69 -4.56 -16.64
N LYS A 483 -39.44 -4.74 -16.19
CA LYS A 483 -38.87 -6.08 -15.95
C LYS A 483 -39.64 -6.89 -14.92
N ALA A 484 -40.09 -6.25 -13.84
CA ALA A 484 -40.90 -6.92 -12.83
C ALA A 484 -42.24 -7.40 -13.42
N ASN A 485 -42.90 -6.56 -14.24
CA ASN A 485 -44.14 -6.92 -14.93
C ASN A 485 -43.95 -8.03 -15.96
N GLU A 486 -42.86 -8.02 -16.74
CA GLU A 486 -42.53 -9.12 -17.67
C GLU A 486 -42.34 -10.45 -16.93
N LEU A 487 -41.63 -10.42 -15.79
CA LEU A 487 -41.45 -11.61 -14.95
C LEU A 487 -42.79 -12.10 -14.38
N LEU A 488 -43.65 -11.18 -13.95
CA LEU A 488 -44.98 -11.50 -13.43
C LEU A 488 -45.89 -12.13 -14.51
N GLN A 489 -45.85 -11.61 -15.74
CA GLN A 489 -46.55 -12.21 -16.88
C GLN A 489 -46.01 -13.59 -17.24
N LYS A 490 -44.68 -13.78 -17.20
CA LYS A 490 -44.08 -15.10 -17.41
C LYS A 490 -44.53 -16.10 -16.36
N ILE A 491 -44.66 -15.70 -15.10
CA ILE A 491 -45.19 -16.55 -14.02
C ILE A 491 -46.68 -16.82 -14.23
N GLN A 492 -47.48 -15.83 -14.63
CA GLN A 492 -48.91 -16.01 -14.92
C GLN A 492 -49.16 -16.96 -16.10
N ASN A 493 -48.27 -17.03 -17.08
CA ASN A 493 -48.37 -17.96 -18.21
C ASN A 493 -47.92 -19.40 -17.87
N ILE A 494 -47.39 -19.62 -16.67
CA ILE A 494 -46.98 -20.95 -16.15
C ILE A 494 -48.08 -21.55 -15.25
N ILE A 495 -49.04 -20.73 -14.80
CA ILE A 495 -50.27 -21.14 -14.11
C ILE A 495 -51.36 -21.32 -15.15
#